data_AF-A0A183KGL7-F1
#
_entry.id   AF-A0A183KGL7-F1
#
_cell.length_a   1.000
_cell.length_b   1.000
_cell.length_c   1.000
_cell.angle_alpha   90.00
_cell.angle_beta   90.00
_cell.angle_gamma   90.00
#
_symmetry.space_group_name_H-M   'P 1'
#
loop_
_entity.id
_entity.type
_entity.pdbx_description
1 polymer ?
#
loop_
_entity_poly.entity_id
_entity_poly.type
_entity_poly.pdbx_seq_one_letter_code
_entity_poly.pdbx_strand_id
1 'polypeptide(L)'
;MSFALFWRVHQKSAANIPCKLALCLPKVTLRLITGGVHSAQIKNMNGVTDIDSLRAKVRDQGDIVRRLKEEKASDSALKEAISALKAYKKALDDKEIELSPKDPSFDRGKLEDLLKQKFFYDQSFSIYGGIQGLYDYGPMGCAMKANLLSAWRQFFILEDHLLEVDCSMLTPEPVLQASGHVDRFTDLMVKDVKTGDCFRADHLVKSALEAKKSNKKTPENEKQEIDKIILQLDNYGADELHQIIRRFDIKSPTTMNDLTEPKEFNLMFSTMIGPTGQCKGYLRPETAQGIFVNFQRLLHFNQGRLPFGAAQIGSAFRNEISPRSGLIRVREFTMAEIEYFVDPSDKRHPKFEDVRNTEMILYSSCDQMSGERPRNVTIGEAVDRGVVANQTLGYFMARIHLFLVHIGVDAKRLRFRQHLSNEMAHYACDCWDAECQTSYGWIECVGCADRSCYDLNQHSKATGTRLVAEKPLDEPKTVQVCECIPNKGELGKVFRGEAKTIIQQLSSLTLDECHCLNNELKNTGQ
;
A
#
# COMPACT_ATOMS: atom_id res chain seq x y z
N MET A 1 -19.90 -15.65 -55.46
CA MET A 1 -19.47 -14.25 -55.35
C MET A 1 -18.03 -14.27 -54.85
N SER A 2 -17.06 -13.96 -55.71
CA SER A 2 -15.65 -13.97 -55.32
C SER A 2 -15.36 -12.76 -54.43
N PHE A 3 -15.20 -12.99 -53.12
CA PHE A 3 -14.75 -11.96 -52.20
C PHE A 3 -13.24 -11.78 -52.36
N ALA A 4 -12.82 -10.65 -52.92
CA ALA A 4 -11.41 -10.30 -53.02
C ALA A 4 -10.90 -9.83 -51.65
N LEU A 5 -10.34 -10.76 -50.87
CA LEU A 5 -9.46 -10.43 -49.74
C LEU A 5 -8.09 -10.08 -50.30
N PHE A 6 -7.70 -8.82 -50.17
CA PHE A 6 -6.38 -8.35 -50.57
C PHE A 6 -5.40 -8.54 -49.41
N TRP A 7 -4.40 -9.38 -49.63
CA TRP A 7 -3.26 -9.55 -48.73
C TRP A 7 -2.20 -8.53 -49.11
N ARG A 8 -1.94 -7.56 -48.23
CA ARG A 8 -1.01 -6.47 -48.51
C ARG A 8 0.14 -6.55 -47.52
N VAL A 9 1.31 -6.91 -48.01
CA VAL A 9 2.56 -6.79 -47.24
C VAL A 9 2.92 -5.30 -47.24
N HIS A 10 2.82 -4.68 -46.08
CA HIS A 10 3.26 -3.31 -45.86
C HIS A 10 4.48 -3.31 -44.94
N GLN A 11 5.53 -2.58 -45.31
CA GLN A 11 6.51 -2.10 -44.35
C GLN A 11 5.84 -1.00 -43.52
N LYS A 12 5.42 -1.31 -42.29
CA LYS A 12 5.06 -0.30 -41.30
C LYS A 12 6.30 -0.01 -40.46
N SER A 13 6.78 1.23 -40.52
CA SER A 13 7.59 1.80 -39.44
C SER A 13 6.64 2.03 -38.26
N ALA A 14 6.55 1.05 -37.37
CA ALA A 14 5.76 1.16 -36.16
C ALA A 14 6.69 1.41 -34.97
N ALA A 15 6.64 2.63 -34.42
CA ALA A 15 7.08 2.88 -33.06
C ALA A 15 6.00 2.38 -32.10
N ASN A 16 6.40 1.53 -31.16
CA ASN A 16 5.67 1.06 -29.98
C ASN A 16 4.75 -0.17 -30.15
N ILE A 17 5.14 -1.26 -29.48
CA ILE A 17 4.30 -2.39 -29.04
C ILE A 17 4.75 -2.76 -27.60
N PRO A 18 3.82 -3.03 -26.65
CA PRO A 18 4.16 -3.35 -25.26
C PRO A 18 4.63 -4.81 -25.11
N CYS A 19 5.71 -5.04 -24.37
CA CYS A 19 6.20 -6.38 -24.07
C CYS A 19 5.56 -6.95 -22.80
N LYS A 20 4.93 -8.12 -22.93
CA LYS A 20 4.70 -9.11 -21.86
C LYS A 20 5.49 -10.36 -22.27
N LEU A 21 6.26 -10.96 -21.36
CA LEU A 21 6.39 -12.43 -21.25
C LEU A 21 7.10 -12.82 -19.94
N ALA A 22 6.81 -14.02 -19.46
CA ALA A 22 7.01 -14.51 -18.10
C ALA A 22 8.16 -15.53 -17.97
N LEU A 23 8.66 -15.65 -16.72
CA LEU A 23 9.15 -16.83 -15.98
C LEU A 23 10.01 -17.92 -16.68
N CYS A 24 11.20 -18.20 -16.12
CA CYS A 24 11.54 -19.51 -15.52
C CYS A 24 12.96 -19.56 -14.89
N LEU A 25 13.03 -20.10 -13.66
CA LEU A 25 14.19 -20.70 -12.93
C LEU A 25 14.48 -22.11 -13.51
N PRO A 26 15.62 -22.85 -13.25
CA PRO A 26 16.12 -23.19 -11.89
C PRO A 26 17.62 -23.62 -11.63
N LYS A 27 17.96 -23.62 -10.31
CA LYS A 27 18.71 -24.59 -9.45
C LYS A 27 20.28 -24.65 -9.30
N VAL A 28 20.72 -24.45 -8.01
CA VAL A 28 21.55 -25.30 -7.08
C VAL A 28 23.11 -25.26 -7.21
N THR A 29 23.93 -25.00 -6.17
CA THR A 29 24.35 -25.93 -5.06
C THR A 29 25.13 -25.26 -3.91
N LEU A 30 24.99 -25.85 -2.70
CA LEU A 30 25.59 -25.57 -1.37
C LEU A 30 27.13 -25.51 -1.23
N ARG A 31 27.61 -24.83 -0.17
CA ARG A 31 28.67 -25.36 0.75
C ARG A 31 28.59 -24.78 2.17
N LEU A 32 28.65 -25.68 3.16
CA LEU A 32 28.82 -25.45 4.60
C LEU A 32 30.25 -24.96 4.93
N ILE A 33 30.39 -24.07 5.93
CA ILE A 33 31.55 -24.03 6.83
C ILE A 33 31.08 -23.70 8.26
N THR A 34 31.55 -24.51 9.21
CA THR A 34 31.26 -24.55 10.64
C THR A 34 32.17 -23.66 11.48
N GLY A 35 31.67 -23.18 12.62
CA GLY A 35 32.40 -23.22 13.89
C GLY A 35 32.71 -21.87 14.56
N GLY A 36 32.39 -21.77 15.86
CA GLY A 36 33.03 -20.82 16.77
C GLY A 36 32.11 -20.21 17.84
N VAL A 37 31.78 -20.98 18.89
CA VAL A 37 31.06 -20.49 20.08
C VAL A 37 32.05 -19.88 21.06
N HIS A 38 31.77 -18.67 21.56
CA HIS A 38 32.32 -18.19 22.83
C HIS A 38 31.24 -17.49 23.67
N SER A 39 31.09 -18.02 24.88
CA SER A 39 30.13 -17.66 25.91
C SER A 39 30.72 -16.62 26.88
N ALA A 40 29.95 -15.58 27.22
CA ALA A 40 30.13 -14.89 28.49
C ALA A 40 28.84 -14.20 28.98
N GLN A 41 28.36 -14.72 30.11
CA GLN A 41 27.70 -14.06 31.23
C GLN A 41 26.26 -13.54 31.10
N ILE A 42 25.40 -14.44 31.58
CA ILE A 42 24.03 -14.35 32.09
C ILE A 42 23.86 -13.25 33.15
N LYS A 43 22.86 -12.37 32.94
CA LYS A 43 22.04 -11.75 34.01
C LYS A 43 20.67 -11.35 33.42
N ASN A 44 19.60 -11.68 34.17
CA ASN A 44 18.15 -11.56 33.85
C ASN A 44 17.56 -12.54 32.82
N MET A 45 17.55 -13.84 33.14
CA MET A 45 17.05 -14.89 32.24
C MET A 45 15.51 -14.99 32.12
N ASN A 46 14.69 -14.59 33.09
CA ASN A 46 13.25 -14.89 33.01
C ASN A 46 12.45 -14.08 31.96
N GLY A 47 12.87 -12.84 31.65
CA GLY A 47 12.24 -12.03 30.59
C GLY A 47 12.86 -12.25 29.21
N VAL A 48 14.14 -12.63 29.17
CA VAL A 48 14.90 -12.87 27.93
C VAL A 48 14.54 -14.23 27.31
N THR A 49 14.26 -15.25 28.13
CA THR A 49 13.83 -16.57 27.63
C THR A 49 12.45 -16.54 26.96
N ASP A 50 11.57 -15.61 27.35
CA ASP A 50 10.21 -15.50 26.81
C ASP A 50 10.20 -14.82 25.43
N ILE A 51 10.97 -13.75 25.25
CA ILE A 51 11.09 -13.06 23.96
C ILE A 51 11.83 -13.90 22.92
N ASP A 52 12.88 -14.63 23.29
CA ASP A 52 13.62 -15.49 22.36
C ASP A 52 12.80 -16.72 21.95
N SER A 53 11.93 -17.22 22.86
CA SER A 53 10.92 -18.23 22.54
C SER A 53 9.88 -17.71 21.53
N LEU A 54 9.40 -16.47 21.70
CA LEU A 54 8.51 -15.83 20.72
C LEU A 54 9.18 -15.64 19.36
N ARG A 55 10.45 -15.22 19.32
CA ARG A 55 11.23 -15.15 18.07
C ARG A 55 11.36 -16.50 17.39
N ALA A 56 11.61 -17.57 18.13
CA ALA A 56 11.64 -18.92 17.59
C ALA A 56 10.29 -19.32 16.98
N LYS A 57 9.18 -19.03 17.65
CA LYS A 57 7.83 -19.30 17.09
C LYS A 57 7.54 -18.52 15.81
N VAL A 58 7.96 -17.25 15.73
CA VAL A 58 7.85 -16.47 14.49
C VAL A 58 8.67 -17.13 13.37
N ARG A 59 9.91 -17.52 13.66
CA ARG A 59 10.80 -18.23 12.72
C ARG A 59 10.17 -19.50 12.18
N ASP A 60 9.75 -20.39 13.07
CA ASP A 60 9.18 -21.69 12.72
C ASP A 60 7.92 -21.52 11.86
N GLN A 61 7.06 -20.56 12.22
CA GLN A 61 5.85 -20.27 11.47
C GLN A 61 6.15 -19.60 10.11
N GLY A 62 7.19 -18.76 10.04
CA GLY A 62 7.66 -18.16 8.79
C GLY A 62 8.15 -19.21 7.79
N ASP A 63 8.87 -20.21 8.27
CA ASP A 63 9.34 -21.34 7.46
C ASP A 63 8.18 -22.18 6.93
N ILE A 64 7.11 -22.36 7.72
CA ILE A 64 5.86 -23.01 7.26
C ILE A 64 5.24 -22.22 6.12
N VAL A 65 5.11 -20.89 6.24
CA VAL A 65 4.55 -20.05 5.16
C VAL A 65 5.40 -20.13 3.89
N ARG A 66 6.73 -20.13 4.00
CA ARG A 66 7.63 -20.26 2.85
C ARG A 66 7.43 -21.60 2.15
N ARG A 67 7.37 -22.70 2.91
CA ARG A 67 7.14 -24.05 2.38
C ARG A 67 5.79 -24.16 1.65
N LEU A 68 4.72 -23.65 2.25
CA LEU A 68 3.38 -23.66 1.63
C LEU A 68 3.33 -22.88 0.32
N LYS A 69 4.09 -21.78 0.20
CA LYS A 69 4.21 -21.03 -1.07
C LYS A 69 4.98 -21.82 -2.14
N GLU A 70 6.05 -22.49 -1.76
CA GLU A 70 6.85 -23.33 -2.68
C GLU A 70 6.05 -24.53 -3.18
N GLU A 71 5.24 -25.13 -2.32
CA GLU A 71 4.39 -26.28 -2.63
C GLU A 71 3.10 -25.91 -3.37
N LYS A 72 2.85 -24.62 -3.63
CA LYS A 72 1.58 -24.11 -4.21
C LYS A 72 0.35 -24.66 -3.48
N ALA A 73 0.40 -24.65 -2.15
CA ALA A 73 -0.71 -25.06 -1.30
C ALA A 73 -1.97 -24.23 -1.58
N SER A 74 -3.14 -24.75 -1.17
CA SER A 74 -4.41 -24.04 -1.36
C SER A 74 -4.41 -22.67 -0.69
N ASP A 75 -5.11 -21.70 -1.30
CA ASP A 75 -5.21 -20.32 -0.78
C ASP A 75 -5.70 -20.27 0.68
N SER A 76 -6.55 -21.20 1.10
CA SER A 76 -7.03 -21.32 2.49
C SER A 76 -5.90 -21.67 3.46
N ALA A 77 -5.09 -22.69 3.15
CA ALA A 77 -3.98 -23.11 4.00
C ALA A 77 -2.89 -22.04 4.10
N LEU A 78 -2.64 -21.33 2.99
CA LEU A 78 -1.70 -20.21 2.97
C LEU A 78 -2.19 -19.03 3.82
N LYS A 79 -3.50 -18.68 3.73
CA LYS A 79 -4.10 -17.63 4.56
C LYS A 79 -4.03 -17.95 6.05
N GLU A 80 -4.33 -19.18 6.44
CA GLU A 80 -4.24 -19.63 7.84
C GLU A 80 -2.82 -19.53 8.39
N ALA A 81 -1.82 -20.03 7.63
CA ALA A 81 -0.43 -20.00 8.07
C ALA A 81 0.13 -18.57 8.19
N ILE A 82 -0.26 -17.67 7.27
CA ILE A 82 0.10 -16.26 7.30
C ILE A 82 -0.53 -15.54 8.49
N SER A 83 -1.80 -15.84 8.78
CA SER A 83 -2.49 -15.30 9.95
C SER A 83 -1.83 -15.77 11.26
N ALA A 84 -1.48 -17.06 11.35
CA ALA A 84 -0.75 -17.60 12.49
C ALA A 84 0.59 -16.88 12.69
N LEU A 85 1.28 -16.53 11.60
CA LEU A 85 2.52 -15.77 11.67
C LEU A 85 2.31 -14.33 12.14
N LYS A 86 1.25 -13.67 11.65
CA LYS A 86 0.93 -12.28 11.96
C LYS A 86 0.77 -12.02 13.46
N ALA A 87 0.12 -12.89 14.22
CA ALA A 87 0.03 -12.66 15.68
C ALA A 87 1.07 -13.35 16.54
N TYR A 88 1.90 -14.25 16.02
CA TYR A 88 3.21 -14.48 16.67
C TYR A 88 4.08 -13.22 16.58
N LYS A 89 4.09 -12.53 15.42
CA LYS A 89 4.77 -11.22 15.27
C LYS A 89 4.16 -10.18 16.20
N LYS A 90 2.84 -10.05 16.23
CA LYS A 90 2.18 -9.13 17.16
C LYS A 90 2.50 -9.46 18.62
N ALA A 91 2.48 -10.72 19.03
CA ALA A 91 2.84 -11.10 20.39
C ALA A 91 4.30 -10.76 20.71
N LEU A 92 5.19 -10.91 19.73
CA LEU A 92 6.58 -10.47 19.83
C LEU A 92 6.66 -8.94 19.97
N ASP A 93 5.95 -8.17 19.15
CA ASP A 93 5.90 -6.70 19.20
C ASP A 93 5.31 -6.21 20.54
N ASP A 94 4.19 -6.77 20.99
CA ASP A 94 3.54 -6.45 22.27
C ASP A 94 4.52 -6.71 23.44
N LYS A 95 5.27 -7.82 23.38
CA LYS A 95 6.29 -8.16 24.39
C LYS A 95 7.51 -7.25 24.29
N GLU A 96 7.92 -6.86 23.09
CA GLU A 96 8.98 -5.87 22.86
C GLU A 96 8.58 -4.50 23.40
N ILE A 97 7.31 -4.10 23.29
CA ILE A 97 6.78 -2.87 23.91
C ILE A 97 6.77 -2.99 25.44
N GLU A 98 6.33 -4.13 26.00
CA GLU A 98 6.31 -4.35 27.45
C GLU A 98 7.73 -4.29 28.05
N LEU A 99 8.71 -4.88 27.35
CA LEU A 99 10.11 -4.95 27.75
C LEU A 99 10.92 -3.71 27.32
N SER A 100 10.36 -2.86 26.46
CA SER A 100 11.03 -1.63 26.04
C SER A 100 11.31 -0.79 27.29
N PRO A 101 12.53 -0.24 27.44
CA PRO A 101 12.83 0.63 28.56
C PRO A 101 11.83 1.78 28.52
N LYS A 102 10.91 1.84 29.50
CA LYS A 102 10.09 3.01 29.71
C LYS A 102 11.06 4.12 30.02
N ASP A 103 11.29 5.01 29.06
CA ASP A 103 12.13 6.17 29.25
C ASP A 103 11.59 6.92 30.47
N PRO A 104 12.28 6.87 31.63
CA PRO A 104 11.73 7.43 32.86
C PRO A 104 11.51 8.94 32.75
N SER A 105 12.07 9.57 31.72
CA SER A 105 11.97 10.99 31.43
C SER A 105 10.75 11.40 30.60
N PHE A 106 10.10 10.47 29.88
CA PHE A 106 8.99 10.81 28.97
C PHE A 106 7.61 10.52 29.57
N ASP A 107 6.84 11.58 29.80
CA ASP A 107 5.46 11.51 30.30
C ASP A 107 4.50 12.10 29.25
N ARG A 108 3.76 11.23 28.57
CA ARG A 108 2.80 11.62 27.53
C ARG A 108 1.72 12.56 28.07
N GLY A 109 1.20 12.29 29.27
CA GLY A 109 0.12 13.11 29.85
C GLY A 109 0.57 14.55 30.05
N LYS A 110 1.77 14.73 30.64
CA LYS A 110 2.37 16.06 30.81
C LYS A 110 2.63 16.77 29.48
N LEU A 111 3.09 16.05 28.45
CA LEU A 111 3.31 16.63 27.13
C LEU A 111 1.99 17.08 26.50
N GLU A 112 0.97 16.23 26.50
CA GLU A 112 -0.35 16.57 25.94
C GLU A 112 -0.99 17.76 26.65
N ASP A 113 -0.88 17.81 27.98
CA ASP A 113 -1.36 18.94 28.78
C ASP A 113 -0.62 20.24 28.42
N LEU A 114 0.71 20.18 28.24
CA LEU A 114 1.49 21.33 27.82
C LEU A 114 1.12 21.80 26.40
N LEU A 115 0.95 20.87 25.46
CA LEU A 115 0.58 21.17 24.07
C LEU A 115 -0.79 21.85 24.01
N LYS A 116 -1.76 21.40 24.81
CA LYS A 116 -3.08 22.03 24.94
C LYS A 116 -3.00 23.39 25.64
N GLN A 117 -2.29 23.47 26.78
CA GLN A 117 -2.15 24.72 27.53
C GLN A 117 -1.46 25.83 26.72
N LYS A 118 -0.50 25.47 25.86
CA LYS A 118 0.20 26.40 24.96
C LYS A 118 -0.47 26.55 23.60
N PHE A 119 -1.63 25.92 23.42
CA PHE A 119 -2.42 25.96 22.20
C PHE A 119 -1.58 25.64 20.94
N PHE A 120 -0.83 24.53 20.99
CA PHE A 120 -0.23 23.95 19.79
C PHE A 120 -1.34 23.35 18.91
N TYR A 121 -2.19 22.53 19.51
CA TYR A 121 -3.45 22.09 18.92
C TYR A 121 -4.48 21.85 20.02
N ASP A 122 -5.75 21.88 19.66
CA ASP A 122 -6.86 21.47 20.52
C ASP A 122 -7.97 20.80 19.70
N GLN A 123 -8.92 20.15 20.38
CA GLN A 123 -10.04 19.49 19.70
C GLN A 123 -10.91 20.49 18.95
N SER A 124 -11.17 20.24 17.66
CA SER A 124 -12.02 21.12 16.86
C SER A 124 -13.43 21.18 17.41
N PHE A 125 -14.01 22.38 17.43
CA PHE A 125 -15.36 22.64 17.95
C PHE A 125 -15.55 22.27 19.43
N SER A 126 -14.50 22.37 20.25
CA SER A 126 -14.53 21.98 21.67
C SER A 126 -15.68 22.60 22.47
N ILE A 127 -16.02 23.88 22.23
CA ILE A 127 -17.14 24.57 22.89
C ILE A 127 -18.53 24.02 22.50
N TYR A 128 -18.61 23.23 21.42
CA TYR A 128 -19.80 22.51 20.96
C TYR A 128 -19.78 21.02 21.34
N GLY A 129 -18.86 20.60 22.21
CA GLY A 129 -18.68 19.20 22.63
C GLY A 129 -17.57 18.46 21.86
N GLY A 130 -16.99 19.09 20.83
CA GLY A 130 -15.88 18.56 20.06
C GLY A 130 -16.24 17.39 19.14
N ILE A 131 -15.44 17.20 18.09
CA ILE A 131 -15.55 16.05 17.19
C ILE A 131 -14.27 15.22 17.29
N GLN A 132 -14.39 13.91 17.53
CA GLN A 132 -13.21 13.04 17.60
C GLN A 132 -12.52 12.93 16.24
N GLY A 133 -11.20 13.00 16.24
CA GLY A 133 -10.38 12.96 15.04
C GLY A 133 -10.31 14.26 14.24
N LEU A 134 -10.86 15.37 14.75
CA LEU A 134 -10.67 16.71 14.20
C LEU A 134 -9.94 17.60 15.22
N TYR A 135 -8.91 18.30 14.76
CA TYR A 135 -8.07 19.13 15.60
C TYR A 135 -7.76 20.46 14.92
N ASP A 136 -7.86 21.55 15.70
CA ASP A 136 -7.49 22.89 15.27
C ASP A 136 -6.07 23.17 15.77
N TYR A 137 -5.21 23.67 14.90
CA TYR A 137 -3.86 24.11 15.26
C TYR A 137 -3.90 25.56 15.74
N GLY A 138 -3.40 25.82 16.95
CA GLY A 138 -3.24 27.19 17.45
C GLY A 138 -1.96 27.85 16.93
N PRO A 139 -1.61 29.06 17.39
CA PRO A 139 -0.55 29.86 16.76
C PRO A 139 0.80 29.15 16.65
N MET A 140 1.23 28.46 17.71
CA MET A 140 2.51 27.74 17.71
C MET A 140 2.47 26.47 16.85
N GLY A 141 1.34 25.77 16.82
CA GLY A 141 1.15 24.60 15.95
C GLY A 141 1.13 24.98 14.47
N CYS A 142 0.46 26.09 14.13
CA CYS A 142 0.48 26.65 12.78
C CYS A 142 1.89 27.03 12.34
N ALA A 143 2.66 27.73 13.19
CA ALA A 143 4.04 28.08 12.88
C ALA A 143 4.93 26.84 12.70
N MET A 144 4.81 25.85 13.60
CA MET A 144 5.55 24.58 13.50
C MET A 144 5.20 23.82 12.22
N LYS A 145 3.91 23.69 11.89
CA LYS A 145 3.44 23.05 10.66
C LYS A 145 3.94 23.77 9.41
N ALA A 146 3.89 25.11 9.39
CA ALA A 146 4.39 25.90 8.27
C ALA A 146 5.91 25.71 8.07
N ASN A 147 6.69 25.72 9.15
CA ASN A 147 8.13 25.45 9.10
C ASN A 147 8.43 24.04 8.62
N LEU A 148 7.69 23.03 9.09
CA LEU A 148 7.84 21.64 8.64
C LEU A 148 7.56 21.49 7.14
N LEU A 149 6.48 22.08 6.64
CA LEU A 149 6.14 22.02 5.21
C LEU A 149 7.14 22.82 4.36
N SER A 150 7.68 23.92 4.88
CA SER A 150 8.74 24.69 4.20
C SER A 150 10.04 23.89 4.12
N ALA A 151 10.46 23.26 5.22
CA ALA A 151 11.60 22.36 5.24
C ALA A 151 11.42 21.18 4.27
N TRP A 152 10.22 20.59 4.21
CA TRP A 152 9.91 19.52 3.27
C TRP A 152 10.02 19.98 1.80
N ARG A 153 9.52 21.17 1.46
CA ARG A 153 9.69 21.76 0.13
C ARG A 153 11.16 21.94 -0.24
N GLN A 154 11.96 22.47 0.68
CA GLN A 154 13.40 22.63 0.45
C GLN A 154 14.08 21.27 0.26
N PHE A 155 13.72 20.30 1.11
CA PHE A 155 14.37 19.00 1.14
C PHE A 155 14.00 18.12 -0.06
N PHE A 156 12.77 18.14 -0.54
CA PHE A 156 12.35 17.25 -1.64
C PHE A 156 12.08 18.03 -2.92
N ILE A 157 11.18 19.01 -2.90
CA ILE A 157 10.75 19.70 -4.12
C ILE A 157 11.90 20.46 -4.78
N LEU A 158 12.65 21.26 -4.02
CA LEU A 158 13.73 22.07 -4.59
C LEU A 158 14.94 21.22 -4.96
N GLU A 159 15.34 20.30 -4.08
CA GLU A 159 16.52 19.46 -4.29
C GLU A 159 16.34 18.46 -5.44
N ASP A 160 15.17 17.83 -5.56
CA ASP A 160 14.89 16.83 -6.60
C ASP A 160 14.16 17.43 -7.82
N HIS A 161 14.01 18.77 -7.86
CA HIS A 161 13.32 19.51 -8.91
C HIS A 161 11.92 18.95 -9.23
N LEU A 162 11.16 18.61 -8.18
CA LEU A 162 9.83 18.03 -8.32
C LEU A 162 8.83 19.07 -8.81
N LEU A 163 7.89 18.62 -9.65
CA LEU A 163 6.80 19.44 -10.15
C LEU A 163 5.70 19.52 -9.08
N GLU A 164 5.74 20.55 -8.23
CA GLU A 164 4.68 20.78 -7.23
C GLU A 164 3.37 21.19 -7.92
N VAL A 165 2.28 20.50 -7.61
CA VAL A 165 0.92 20.80 -8.09
C VAL A 165 -0.07 20.91 -6.92
N ASP A 166 -1.11 21.71 -7.12
CA ASP A 166 -2.23 21.81 -6.19
C ASP A 166 -3.54 21.40 -6.88
N CYS A 167 -4.07 20.24 -6.48
CA CYS A 167 -5.30 19.67 -7.02
C CYS A 167 -6.46 19.84 -6.03
N SER A 168 -7.70 19.80 -6.54
CA SER A 168 -8.91 19.90 -5.71
C SER A 168 -9.02 18.75 -4.69
N MET A 169 -9.68 19.02 -3.57
CA MET A 169 -10.04 18.00 -2.57
C MET A 169 -11.30 17.24 -2.97
N LEU A 170 -12.28 17.94 -3.53
CA LEU A 170 -13.49 17.35 -4.08
C LEU A 170 -13.13 16.52 -5.31
N THR A 171 -13.52 15.25 -5.26
CA THR A 171 -13.18 14.24 -6.26
C THR A 171 -14.44 13.53 -6.75
N PRO A 172 -14.76 13.56 -8.05
CA PRO A 172 -15.90 12.82 -8.60
C PRO A 172 -15.76 11.31 -8.37
N GLU A 173 -16.88 10.63 -8.08
CA GLU A 173 -16.91 9.18 -7.85
C GLU A 173 -16.19 8.34 -8.93
N PRO A 174 -16.31 8.61 -10.24
CA PRO A 174 -15.63 7.81 -11.27
C PRO A 174 -14.11 7.75 -11.12
N VAL A 175 -13.47 8.79 -10.59
CA VAL A 175 -12.01 8.82 -10.38
C VAL A 175 -11.61 7.84 -9.27
N LEU A 176 -12.38 7.81 -8.18
CA LEU A 176 -12.13 6.91 -7.04
C LEU A 176 -12.59 5.49 -7.33
N GLN A 177 -13.57 5.30 -8.23
CA GLN A 177 -13.93 4.00 -8.77
C GLN A 177 -12.78 3.45 -9.63
N ALA A 178 -12.20 4.26 -10.52
CA ALA A 178 -11.10 3.83 -11.39
C ALA A 178 -9.87 3.41 -10.57
N SER A 179 -9.51 4.16 -9.52
CA SER A 179 -8.40 3.79 -8.64
C SER A 179 -8.71 2.58 -7.74
N GLY A 180 -9.98 2.22 -7.57
CA GLY A 180 -10.44 1.08 -6.76
C GLY A 180 -10.73 1.43 -5.28
N HIS A 181 -10.70 2.72 -4.92
CA HIS A 181 -11.03 3.16 -3.55
C HIS A 181 -12.50 2.91 -3.21
N VAL A 182 -13.42 3.10 -4.15
CA VAL A 182 -14.86 2.88 -3.87
C VAL A 182 -15.13 1.44 -3.42
N ASP A 183 -14.45 0.46 -4.01
CA ASP A 183 -14.69 -0.96 -3.75
C ASP A 183 -13.89 -1.50 -2.55
N ARG A 184 -12.74 -0.90 -2.22
CA ARG A 184 -11.77 -1.46 -1.24
C ARG A 184 -11.61 -0.65 0.04
N PHE A 185 -12.10 0.59 0.07
CA PHE A 185 -11.92 1.49 1.21
C PHE A 185 -13.09 1.36 2.21
N THR A 186 -13.42 0.12 2.56
CA THR A 186 -14.48 -0.22 3.51
C THR A 186 -13.92 -0.96 4.72
N ASP A 187 -14.36 -0.55 5.90
CA ASP A 187 -14.13 -1.27 7.16
C ASP A 187 -15.44 -1.90 7.64
N LEU A 188 -15.36 -2.95 8.44
CA LEU A 188 -16.52 -3.51 9.13
C LEU A 188 -16.83 -2.71 10.40
N MET A 189 -18.06 -2.23 10.53
CA MET A 189 -18.53 -1.38 11.62
C MET A 189 -19.72 -2.01 12.34
N VAL A 190 -19.73 -1.90 13.66
CA VAL A 190 -20.88 -2.23 14.53
C VAL A 190 -21.33 -0.98 15.28
N LYS A 191 -22.61 -0.94 15.69
CA LYS A 191 -23.18 0.18 16.44
C LYS A 191 -23.78 -0.28 17.75
N ASP A 192 -23.67 0.54 18.79
CA ASP A 192 -24.48 0.39 20.00
C ASP A 192 -25.96 0.57 19.64
N VAL A 193 -26.80 -0.41 19.99
CA VAL A 193 -28.23 -0.41 19.64
C VAL A 193 -29.01 0.74 20.29
N LYS A 194 -28.55 1.27 21.44
CA LYS A 194 -29.23 2.36 22.15
C LYS A 194 -28.63 3.73 21.86
N THR A 195 -27.30 3.86 21.89
CA THR A 195 -26.65 5.18 21.71
C THR A 195 -26.34 5.50 20.25
N GLY A 196 -26.23 4.47 19.40
CA GLY A 196 -25.79 4.63 18.01
C GLY A 196 -24.27 4.81 17.86
N ASP A 197 -23.51 4.73 18.95
CA ASP A 197 -22.05 4.84 18.93
C ASP A 197 -21.44 3.78 18.01
N CYS A 198 -20.55 4.22 17.13
CA CYS A 198 -19.96 3.36 16.11
C CYS A 198 -18.59 2.86 16.55
N PHE A 199 -18.33 1.57 16.33
CA PHE A 199 -17.06 0.93 16.63
C PHE A 199 -16.60 0.13 15.41
N ARG A 200 -15.29 0.14 15.16
CA ARG A 200 -14.69 -0.73 14.15
C ARG A 200 -14.71 -2.16 14.69
N ALA A 201 -15.34 -3.07 13.96
CA ALA A 201 -15.75 -4.39 14.46
C ALA A 201 -14.54 -5.24 14.88
N ASP A 202 -13.51 -5.29 14.04
CA ASP A 202 -12.24 -5.98 14.31
C ASP A 202 -11.55 -5.43 15.58
N HIS A 203 -11.37 -4.12 15.69
CA HIS A 203 -10.72 -3.49 16.86
C HIS A 203 -11.51 -3.72 18.15
N LEU A 204 -12.84 -3.68 18.07
CA LEU A 204 -13.70 -3.94 19.21
C LEU A 204 -13.59 -5.39 19.68
N VAL A 205 -13.70 -6.34 18.75
CA VAL A 205 -13.56 -7.76 19.04
C VAL A 205 -12.19 -8.04 19.65
N LYS A 206 -11.12 -7.51 19.05
CA LYS A 206 -9.75 -7.65 19.55
C LYS A 206 -9.61 -7.18 21.00
N SER A 207 -10.04 -5.95 21.27
CA SER A 207 -9.92 -5.35 22.61
C SER A 207 -10.71 -6.13 23.66
N ALA A 208 -11.92 -6.59 23.31
CA ALA A 208 -12.76 -7.38 24.20
C ALA A 208 -12.15 -8.76 24.50
N LEU A 209 -11.61 -9.43 23.47
CA LEU A 209 -10.96 -10.72 23.62
C LEU A 209 -9.64 -10.63 24.41
N GLU A 210 -8.83 -9.58 24.20
CA GLU A 210 -7.61 -9.32 24.98
C GLU A 210 -7.93 -9.05 26.46
N ALA A 211 -8.99 -8.29 26.75
CA ALA A 211 -9.47 -8.08 28.10
C ALA A 211 -9.95 -9.39 28.75
N LYS A 212 -10.66 -10.24 27.99
CA LYS A 212 -11.10 -11.56 28.46
C LYS A 212 -9.93 -12.50 28.70
N LYS A 213 -8.91 -12.50 27.85
CA LYS A 213 -7.68 -13.28 28.01
C LYS A 213 -6.91 -12.89 29.27
N SER A 214 -6.86 -11.59 29.57
CA SER A 214 -6.17 -11.03 30.74
C SER A 214 -6.85 -11.38 32.07
N ASN A 215 -8.12 -11.83 32.03
CA ASN A 215 -8.83 -12.26 33.22
C ASN A 215 -8.33 -13.64 33.71
N LYS A 216 -7.92 -13.72 34.98
CA LYS A 216 -7.40 -14.95 35.61
C LYS A 216 -8.40 -16.09 35.65
N LYS A 217 -9.70 -15.80 35.56
CA LYS A 217 -10.79 -16.80 35.59
C LYS A 217 -11.04 -17.47 34.24
N THR A 218 -10.43 -16.99 33.17
CA THR A 218 -10.65 -17.53 31.82
C THR A 218 -9.91 -18.86 31.66
N PRO A 219 -10.61 -19.95 31.28
CA PRO A 219 -10.00 -21.25 31.02
C PRO A 219 -8.86 -21.20 30.00
N GLU A 220 -7.82 -22.03 30.17
CA GLU A 220 -6.64 -22.03 29.30
C GLU A 220 -6.96 -22.44 27.85
N ASN A 221 -7.93 -23.35 27.66
CA ASN A 221 -8.44 -23.71 26.34
C ASN A 221 -9.14 -22.53 25.65
N GLU A 222 -9.90 -21.71 26.39
CA GLU A 222 -10.56 -20.51 25.85
C GLU A 222 -9.52 -19.43 25.53
N LYS A 223 -8.44 -19.29 26.32
CA LYS A 223 -7.32 -18.38 25.98
C LYS A 223 -6.61 -18.78 24.69
N GLN A 224 -6.38 -20.08 24.47
CA GLN A 224 -5.79 -20.57 23.22
C GLN A 224 -6.72 -20.35 22.02
N GLU A 225 -8.03 -20.49 22.21
CA GLU A 225 -9.01 -20.15 21.18
C GLU A 225 -9.02 -18.66 20.87
N ILE A 226 -9.03 -17.81 21.90
CA ILE A 226 -8.92 -16.35 21.78
C ILE A 226 -7.68 -15.96 20.97
N ASP A 227 -6.54 -16.60 21.25
CA ASP A 227 -5.31 -16.33 20.51
C ASP A 227 -5.45 -16.68 19.02
N LYS A 228 -6.08 -17.81 18.69
CA LYS A 228 -6.38 -18.19 17.29
C LYS A 228 -7.32 -17.19 16.61
N ILE A 229 -8.33 -16.70 17.32
CA ILE A 229 -9.28 -15.72 16.77
C ILE A 229 -8.58 -14.38 16.54
N ILE A 230 -7.77 -13.91 17.48
CA ILE A 230 -7.00 -12.65 17.33
C ILE A 230 -5.99 -12.77 16.19
N LEU A 231 -5.38 -13.94 15.99
CA LEU A 231 -4.48 -14.24 14.86
C LEU A 231 -5.18 -14.05 13.51
N GLN A 232 -6.43 -14.50 13.40
CA GLN A 232 -7.21 -14.55 12.16
C GLN A 232 -8.14 -13.36 11.94
N LEU A 233 -8.11 -12.37 12.84
CA LEU A 233 -9.12 -11.32 12.89
C LEU A 233 -9.24 -10.50 11.60
N ASP A 234 -8.11 -10.20 10.94
CA ASP A 234 -8.06 -9.47 9.67
C ASP A 234 -8.72 -10.23 8.50
N ASN A 235 -8.93 -11.54 8.64
CA ASN A 235 -9.48 -12.40 7.58
C ASN A 235 -10.99 -12.66 7.73
N TYR A 236 -11.59 -12.27 8.86
CA TYR A 236 -13.01 -12.50 9.11
C TYR A 236 -13.87 -11.46 8.37
N GLY A 237 -14.87 -11.94 7.66
CA GLY A 237 -15.93 -11.13 7.09
C GLY A 237 -16.99 -10.75 8.12
N ALA A 238 -18.04 -10.08 7.65
CA ALA A 238 -19.11 -9.59 8.50
C ALA A 238 -19.80 -10.71 9.31
N ASP A 239 -20.06 -11.86 8.69
CA ASP A 239 -20.76 -12.97 9.31
C ASP A 239 -19.90 -13.68 10.38
N GLU A 240 -18.61 -13.90 10.12
CA GLU A 240 -17.72 -14.51 11.12
C GLU A 240 -17.52 -13.58 12.32
N LEU A 241 -17.33 -12.27 12.08
CA LEU A 241 -17.25 -11.29 13.17
C LEU A 241 -18.54 -11.24 13.98
N HIS A 242 -19.71 -11.33 13.34
CA HIS A 242 -21.00 -11.38 14.04
C HIS A 242 -21.12 -12.60 14.95
N GLN A 243 -20.70 -13.77 14.46
CA GLN A 243 -20.69 -14.99 15.25
C GLN A 243 -19.76 -14.89 16.46
N ILE A 244 -18.57 -14.29 16.30
CA ILE A 244 -17.63 -14.05 17.39
C ILE A 244 -18.23 -13.09 18.43
N ILE A 245 -18.82 -11.98 17.99
CA ILE A 245 -19.48 -11.00 18.87
C ILE A 245 -20.56 -11.67 19.72
N ARG A 246 -21.42 -12.50 19.10
CA ARG A 246 -22.47 -13.23 19.83
C ARG A 246 -21.91 -14.29 20.77
N ARG A 247 -20.92 -15.07 20.30
CA ARG A 247 -20.35 -16.18 21.07
C ARG A 247 -19.66 -15.70 22.35
N PHE A 248 -18.94 -14.59 22.26
CA PHE A 248 -18.21 -14.03 23.40
C PHE A 248 -19.01 -12.98 24.17
N ASP A 249 -20.29 -12.77 23.83
CA ASP A 249 -21.18 -11.74 24.38
C ASP A 249 -20.51 -10.36 24.43
N ILE A 250 -19.90 -9.97 23.31
CA ILE A 250 -19.15 -8.71 23.20
C ILE A 250 -20.15 -7.56 23.14
N LYS A 251 -19.99 -6.60 24.05
CA LYS A 251 -20.87 -5.44 24.20
C LYS A 251 -20.13 -4.13 23.97
N SER A 252 -20.88 -3.04 23.86
CA SER A 252 -20.32 -1.70 23.80
C SER A 252 -19.41 -1.42 25.01
N PRO A 253 -18.14 -0.99 24.83
CA PRO A 253 -17.20 -0.81 25.94
C PRO A 253 -17.62 0.24 26.97
N THR A 254 -18.43 1.21 26.55
CA THR A 254 -18.79 2.37 27.37
C THR A 254 -20.11 2.15 28.12
N THR A 255 -21.06 1.49 27.46
CA THR A 255 -22.46 1.39 27.94
C THR A 255 -22.87 -0.03 28.30
N MET A 256 -22.09 -1.04 27.90
CA MET A 256 -22.41 -2.46 28.01
C MET A 256 -23.72 -2.85 27.30
N ASN A 257 -24.18 -2.07 26.32
CA ASN A 257 -25.32 -2.41 25.48
C ASN A 257 -24.96 -3.41 24.37
N ASP A 258 -25.98 -4.06 23.83
CA ASP A 258 -25.84 -4.94 22.67
C ASP A 258 -25.47 -4.15 21.40
N LEU A 259 -24.83 -4.85 20.47
CA LEU A 259 -24.30 -4.29 19.23
C LEU A 259 -25.11 -4.76 18.03
N THR A 260 -25.19 -3.93 16.99
CA THR A 260 -25.73 -4.32 15.68
C THR A 260 -24.81 -5.30 14.97
N GLU A 261 -25.33 -5.95 13.92
CA GLU A 261 -24.52 -6.79 13.04
C GLU A 261 -23.43 -5.94 12.34
N PRO A 262 -22.22 -6.51 12.13
CA PRO A 262 -21.16 -5.84 11.38
C PRO A 262 -21.62 -5.50 9.96
N LYS A 263 -21.40 -4.26 9.53
CA LYS A 263 -21.70 -3.80 8.17
C LYS A 263 -20.51 -3.09 7.58
N GLU A 264 -20.35 -3.20 6.27
CA GLU A 264 -19.35 -2.43 5.54
C GLU A 264 -19.64 -0.93 5.65
N PHE A 265 -18.61 -0.18 5.97
CA PHE A 265 -18.63 1.26 6.12
C PHE A 265 -17.54 1.87 5.27
N ASN A 266 -17.92 2.71 4.31
CA ASN A 266 -16.97 3.40 3.45
C ASN A 266 -16.23 4.48 4.26
N LEU A 267 -14.90 4.40 4.25
CA LEU A 267 -14.03 5.33 4.95
C LEU A 267 -13.81 6.65 4.20
N MET A 268 -14.46 6.88 3.05
CA MET A 268 -14.41 8.16 2.35
C MET A 268 -15.61 9.03 2.72
N PHE A 269 -15.37 10.33 2.93
CA PHE A 269 -16.46 11.29 3.11
C PHE A 269 -17.16 11.53 1.77
N SER A 270 -18.41 11.09 1.64
CA SER A 270 -19.22 11.33 0.46
C SER A 270 -19.88 12.70 0.49
N THR A 271 -20.10 13.27 -0.69
CA THR A 271 -20.80 14.53 -0.88
C THR A 271 -21.44 14.58 -2.27
N MET A 272 -22.27 15.59 -2.52
CA MET A 272 -22.88 15.83 -3.82
C MET A 272 -22.30 17.11 -4.43
N ILE A 273 -21.76 16.98 -5.64
CA ILE A 273 -21.20 18.09 -6.41
C ILE A 273 -22.32 18.73 -7.24
N GLY A 274 -22.53 20.02 -7.02
CA GLY A 274 -23.55 20.81 -7.70
C GLY A 274 -24.94 20.71 -7.06
N PRO A 275 -25.84 21.66 -7.39
CA PRO A 275 -27.12 21.84 -6.70
C PRO A 275 -28.16 20.76 -7.03
N THR A 276 -27.99 20.02 -8.15
CA THR A 276 -28.96 19.02 -8.60
C THR A 276 -28.83 17.68 -7.88
N GLY A 277 -27.75 17.47 -7.12
CA GLY A 277 -27.49 16.18 -6.47
C GLY A 277 -27.28 15.03 -7.46
N GLN A 278 -26.86 15.31 -8.70
CA GLN A 278 -26.64 14.27 -9.71
C GLN A 278 -25.19 13.78 -9.77
N CYS A 279 -24.23 14.62 -9.37
CA CYS A 279 -22.82 14.26 -9.39
C CYS A 279 -22.38 13.85 -7.98
N LYS A 280 -22.30 12.54 -7.73
CA LYS A 280 -21.74 12.02 -6.48
C LYS A 280 -20.22 12.22 -6.48
N GLY A 281 -19.71 12.67 -5.35
CA GLY A 281 -18.28 12.87 -5.15
C GLY A 281 -17.87 12.50 -3.74
N TYR A 282 -16.57 12.60 -3.49
CA TYR A 282 -15.97 12.36 -2.20
C TYR A 282 -14.92 13.43 -1.92
N LEU A 283 -14.60 13.61 -0.64
CA LEU A 283 -13.32 14.21 -0.26
C LEU A 283 -12.21 13.18 -0.48
N ARG A 284 -11.11 13.59 -1.10
CA ARG A 284 -10.01 12.69 -1.47
C ARG A 284 -9.40 11.99 -0.23
N PRO A 285 -9.19 10.66 -0.28
CA PRO A 285 -8.51 9.92 0.79
C PRO A 285 -6.98 9.99 0.73
N GLU A 286 -6.45 10.44 -0.40
CA GLU A 286 -5.03 10.68 -0.69
C GLU A 286 -4.86 11.84 -1.70
N THR A 287 -3.64 12.37 -1.89
CA THR A 287 -3.36 13.45 -2.87
C THR A 287 -2.85 12.92 -4.22
N ALA A 288 -2.28 11.71 -4.26
CA ALA A 288 -1.71 11.04 -5.42
C ALA A 288 -2.61 11.04 -6.67
N GLN A 289 -3.92 10.83 -6.50
CA GLN A 289 -4.88 10.79 -7.62
C GLN A 289 -4.88 12.07 -8.46
N GLY A 290 -4.68 13.24 -7.82
CA GLY A 290 -4.57 14.52 -8.52
C GLY A 290 -3.36 14.59 -9.46
N ILE A 291 -2.26 13.96 -9.06
CA ILE A 291 -1.05 13.87 -9.87
C ILE A 291 -1.26 12.93 -11.05
N PHE A 292 -1.83 11.74 -10.81
CA PHE A 292 -2.06 10.74 -11.87
C PHE A 292 -2.97 11.24 -12.99
N VAL A 293 -4.08 11.92 -12.66
CA VAL A 293 -4.98 12.48 -13.68
C VAL A 293 -4.34 13.60 -14.50
N ASN A 294 -3.32 14.27 -13.95
CA ASN A 294 -2.54 15.31 -14.61
C ASN A 294 -1.24 14.81 -15.24
N PHE A 295 -0.99 13.50 -15.26
CA PHE A 295 0.27 12.90 -15.73
C PHE A 295 0.71 13.43 -17.10
N GLN A 296 -0.18 13.51 -18.09
CA GLN A 296 0.20 13.99 -19.44
C GLN A 296 0.65 15.46 -19.45
N ARG A 297 0.05 16.31 -18.62
CA ARG A 297 0.46 17.72 -18.51
C ARG A 297 1.82 17.85 -17.84
N LEU A 298 2.04 17.07 -16.79
CA LEU A 298 3.31 17.00 -16.06
C LEU A 298 4.44 16.45 -16.93
N LEU A 299 4.18 15.36 -17.65
CA LEU A 299 5.10 14.78 -18.61
C LEU A 299 5.43 15.78 -19.73
N HIS A 300 4.44 16.50 -20.25
CA HIS A 300 4.66 17.54 -21.27
C HIS A 300 5.51 18.70 -20.72
N PHE A 301 5.25 19.13 -19.48
CA PHE A 301 6.08 20.13 -18.80
C PHE A 301 7.53 19.66 -18.68
N ASN A 302 7.74 18.36 -18.43
CA ASN A 302 9.06 17.73 -18.46
C ASN A 302 9.53 17.30 -19.87
N GLN A 303 8.98 17.90 -20.93
CA GLN A 303 9.38 17.68 -22.33
C GLN A 303 9.30 16.22 -22.79
N GLY A 304 8.39 15.43 -22.22
CA GLY A 304 8.20 14.02 -22.57
C GLY A 304 9.25 13.06 -21.99
N ARG A 305 10.15 13.54 -21.13
CA ARG A 305 11.29 12.74 -20.64
C ARG A 305 10.97 12.07 -19.30
N LEU A 306 11.55 10.89 -19.11
CA LEU A 306 11.64 10.18 -17.83
C LEU A 306 13.13 10.08 -17.40
N PRO A 307 13.41 10.00 -16.08
CA PRO A 307 12.46 10.09 -14.99
C PRO A 307 12.03 11.54 -14.69
N PHE A 308 10.90 11.71 -14.00
CA PHE A 308 10.51 12.98 -13.38
C PHE A 308 9.64 12.72 -12.16
N GLY A 309 9.62 13.67 -11.21
CA GLY A 309 8.76 13.60 -10.05
C GLY A 309 7.76 14.74 -10.02
N ALA A 310 6.56 14.46 -9.51
CA ALA A 310 5.58 15.46 -9.14
C ALA A 310 5.24 15.32 -7.66
N ALA A 311 4.93 16.43 -7.02
CA ALA A 311 4.64 16.48 -5.60
C ALA A 311 3.35 17.24 -5.32
N GLN A 312 2.66 16.87 -4.26
CA GLN A 312 1.49 17.60 -3.81
C GLN A 312 1.47 17.67 -2.28
N ILE A 313 1.19 18.86 -1.74
CA ILE A 313 1.00 19.09 -0.32
C ILE A 313 -0.44 19.57 -0.12
N GLY A 314 -1.23 18.86 0.68
CA GLY A 314 -2.59 19.29 0.96
C GLY A 314 -3.34 18.36 1.90
N SER A 315 -4.59 18.74 2.22
CA SER A 315 -5.44 17.93 3.09
C SER A 315 -5.93 16.66 2.39
N ALA A 316 -6.03 15.59 3.14
CA ALA A 316 -6.70 14.33 2.81
C ALA A 316 -7.65 13.95 3.94
N PHE A 317 -8.67 13.16 3.60
CA PHE A 317 -9.79 12.90 4.49
C PHE A 317 -10.08 11.41 4.57
N ARG A 318 -10.15 10.88 5.78
CA ARG A 318 -10.50 9.48 6.06
C ARG A 318 -11.54 9.45 7.16
N ASN A 319 -12.73 8.94 6.86
CA ASN A 319 -13.86 8.84 7.78
C ASN A 319 -13.64 7.70 8.79
N GLU A 320 -12.60 7.83 9.60
CA GLU A 320 -12.21 6.86 10.61
C GLU A 320 -13.36 6.58 11.59
N ILE A 321 -13.64 5.29 11.80
CA ILE A 321 -14.78 4.84 12.60
C ILE A 321 -14.62 5.24 14.08
N SER A 322 -13.43 5.07 14.66
CA SER A 322 -13.16 5.46 16.06
C SER A 322 -11.72 5.98 16.25
N PRO A 323 -11.46 7.27 15.99
CA PRO A 323 -10.13 7.87 16.17
C PRO A 323 -9.81 8.08 17.66
N ARG A 324 -8.81 7.36 18.20
CA ARG A 324 -8.48 7.34 19.66
C ARG A 324 -7.03 7.68 20.01
N SER A 325 -6.19 8.07 19.05
CA SER A 325 -4.73 8.22 19.24
C SER A 325 -4.22 9.64 19.00
N GLY A 326 -5.00 10.67 19.37
CA GLY A 326 -4.62 12.06 19.15
C GLY A 326 -4.39 12.36 17.66
N LEU A 327 -3.29 13.03 17.33
CA LEU A 327 -2.90 13.36 15.96
C LEU A 327 -2.47 12.15 15.11
N ILE A 328 -2.27 10.97 15.69
CA ILE A 328 -1.82 9.77 14.94
C ILE A 328 -2.95 9.21 14.06
N ARG A 329 -4.21 9.34 14.50
CA ARG A 329 -5.37 8.81 13.78
C ARG A 329 -6.49 9.83 13.78
N VAL A 330 -6.57 10.59 12.70
CA VAL A 330 -7.46 11.73 12.51
C VAL A 330 -8.29 11.58 11.23
N ARG A 331 -9.35 12.36 11.12
CA ARG A 331 -10.27 12.33 9.97
C ARG A 331 -9.87 13.29 8.86
N GLU A 332 -9.16 14.34 9.21
CA GLU A 332 -8.59 15.31 8.29
C GLU A 332 -7.13 15.53 8.69
N PHE A 333 -6.22 15.42 7.72
CA PHE A 333 -4.80 15.64 7.93
C PHE A 333 -4.13 16.13 6.66
N THR A 334 -3.02 16.85 6.84
CA THR A 334 -2.20 17.29 5.71
C THR A 334 -1.18 16.22 5.38
N MET A 335 -1.11 15.87 4.10
CA MET A 335 -0.10 14.97 3.56
C MET A 335 0.81 15.72 2.60
N ALA A 336 2.01 15.20 2.41
CA ALA A 336 2.95 15.62 1.39
C ALA A 336 3.39 14.35 0.64
N GLU A 337 2.91 14.20 -0.59
CA GLU A 337 3.15 13.01 -1.41
C GLU A 337 4.00 13.35 -2.63
N ILE A 338 4.82 12.39 -3.05
CA ILE A 338 5.68 12.47 -4.24
C ILE A 338 5.37 11.25 -5.09
N GLU A 339 5.01 11.51 -6.35
CA GLU A 339 4.92 10.48 -7.38
C GLU A 339 6.13 10.63 -8.31
N TYR A 340 7.06 9.69 -8.22
CA TYR A 340 8.28 9.69 -9.01
C TYR A 340 8.18 8.68 -10.16
N PHE A 341 8.01 9.18 -11.37
CA PHE A 341 7.80 8.37 -12.57
C PHE A 341 9.15 7.99 -13.19
N VAL A 342 9.38 6.69 -13.35
CA VAL A 342 10.62 6.11 -13.90
C VAL A 342 10.33 5.13 -15.02
N ASP A 343 11.32 4.92 -15.89
CA ASP A 343 11.28 3.86 -16.88
C ASP A 343 11.34 2.50 -16.15
N PRO A 344 10.36 1.59 -16.31
CA PRO A 344 10.38 0.30 -15.63
C PRO A 344 11.57 -0.58 -16.04
N SER A 345 12.19 -0.32 -17.19
CA SER A 345 13.41 -1.02 -17.64
C SER A 345 14.69 -0.45 -17.02
N ASP A 346 14.65 0.75 -16.45
CA ASP A 346 15.78 1.41 -15.80
C ASP A 346 15.34 2.17 -14.55
N LYS A 347 15.32 1.46 -13.42
CA LYS A 347 14.99 2.02 -12.09
C LYS A 347 16.23 2.49 -11.31
N ARG A 348 17.25 2.97 -12.01
CA ARG A 348 18.41 3.64 -11.39
C ARG A 348 18.06 5.08 -11.02
N HIS A 349 18.68 5.59 -9.96
CA HIS A 349 18.53 6.99 -9.58
C HIS A 349 19.86 7.72 -9.74
N PRO A 350 19.92 8.85 -10.49
CA PRO A 350 21.16 9.55 -10.76
C PRO A 350 21.93 9.99 -9.49
N LYS A 351 21.20 10.34 -8.44
CA LYS A 351 21.75 10.79 -7.14
C LYS A 351 21.85 9.68 -6.09
N PHE A 352 21.70 8.41 -6.45
CA PHE A 352 21.76 7.32 -5.46
C PHE A 352 23.13 7.25 -4.76
N GLU A 353 24.20 7.55 -5.48
CA GLU A 353 25.56 7.52 -4.93
C GLU A 353 25.73 8.50 -3.76
N ASP A 354 25.08 9.66 -3.82
CA ASP A 354 25.15 10.71 -2.79
C ASP A 354 24.61 10.23 -1.42
N VAL A 355 23.68 9.27 -1.45
CA VAL A 355 23.03 8.74 -0.23
C VAL A 355 23.42 7.30 0.07
N ARG A 356 24.27 6.69 -0.75
CA ARG A 356 24.61 5.25 -0.70
C ARG A 356 25.14 4.79 0.66
N ASN A 357 25.89 5.66 1.34
CA ASN A 357 26.51 5.37 2.64
C ASN A 357 25.60 5.70 3.83
N THR A 358 24.34 6.05 3.61
CA THR A 358 23.39 6.33 4.70
C THR A 358 23.11 5.04 5.49
N GLU A 359 23.48 5.04 6.77
CA GLU A 359 23.18 3.96 7.70
C GLU A 359 21.71 4.04 8.16
N MET A 360 21.01 2.92 8.07
CA MET A 360 19.57 2.86 8.33
C MET A 360 19.22 1.55 9.03
N ILE A 361 18.25 1.61 9.95
CA ILE A 361 17.67 0.43 10.57
C ILE A 361 16.59 -0.13 9.63
N LEU A 362 16.86 -1.25 8.98
CA LEU A 362 15.92 -1.93 8.08
C LEU A 362 15.33 -3.17 8.74
N TYR A 363 14.01 -3.33 8.62
CA TYR A 363 13.28 -4.51 9.04
C TYR A 363 12.63 -5.19 7.83
N SER A 364 13.44 -5.99 7.14
CA SER A 364 13.03 -6.65 5.89
C SER A 364 11.87 -7.61 6.11
N SER A 365 11.12 -7.89 5.04
CA SER A 365 10.05 -8.90 5.07
C SER A 365 10.60 -10.26 5.47
N CYS A 366 11.82 -10.61 5.04
CA CYS A 366 12.48 -11.86 5.43
C CYS A 366 12.78 -11.90 6.93
N ASP A 367 13.42 -10.87 7.48
CA ASP A 367 13.74 -10.82 8.92
C ASP A 367 12.47 -10.87 9.78
N GLN A 368 11.41 -10.18 9.36
CA GLN A 368 10.10 -10.27 10.01
C GLN A 368 9.60 -11.71 10.02
N MET A 369 9.57 -12.37 8.87
CA MET A 369 9.09 -13.76 8.77
C MET A 369 9.95 -14.72 9.61
N SER A 370 11.24 -14.45 9.74
CA SER A 370 12.18 -15.27 10.51
C SER A 370 12.23 -14.93 12.02
N GLY A 371 11.46 -13.94 12.48
CA GLY A 371 11.51 -13.49 13.88
C GLY A 371 12.83 -12.85 14.28
N GLU A 372 13.61 -12.41 13.30
CA GLU A 372 14.89 -11.75 13.49
C GLU A 372 14.70 -10.26 13.80
N ARG A 373 15.71 -9.64 14.43
CA ARG A 373 15.64 -8.21 14.77
C ARG A 373 15.93 -7.33 13.53
N PRO A 374 15.44 -6.08 13.51
CA PRO A 374 15.87 -5.09 12.53
C PRO A 374 17.39 -4.93 12.54
N ARG A 375 17.98 -4.74 11.36
CA ARG A 375 19.44 -4.65 11.17
C ARG A 375 19.85 -3.24 10.79
N ASN A 376 20.98 -2.77 11.32
CA ASN A 376 21.62 -1.57 10.81
C ASN A 376 22.45 -1.94 9.58
N VAL A 377 22.12 -1.34 8.44
CA VAL A 377 22.82 -1.56 7.16
C VAL A 377 22.89 -0.24 6.40
N THR A 378 23.85 -0.12 5.50
CA THR A 378 23.85 1.01 4.55
C THR A 378 22.80 0.77 3.46
N ILE A 379 22.18 1.84 2.96
CA ILE A 379 21.22 1.71 1.86
C ILE A 379 21.87 1.14 0.59
N GLY A 380 23.14 1.44 0.36
CA GLY A 380 23.94 0.86 -0.72
C GLY A 380 24.03 -0.67 -0.63
N GLU A 381 24.41 -1.19 0.54
CA GLU A 381 24.47 -2.63 0.80
C GLU A 381 23.09 -3.29 0.65
N ALA A 382 22.02 -2.63 1.10
CA ALA A 382 20.67 -3.16 0.99
C ALA A 382 20.20 -3.27 -0.47
N VAL A 383 20.52 -2.28 -1.31
CA VAL A 383 20.22 -2.33 -2.76
C VAL A 383 21.10 -3.37 -3.47
N ASP A 384 22.40 -3.42 -3.17
CA ASP A 384 23.33 -4.37 -3.80
C ASP A 384 22.94 -5.84 -3.51
N ARG A 385 22.41 -6.10 -2.31
CA ARG A 385 21.92 -7.44 -1.91
C ARG A 385 20.50 -7.74 -2.39
N GLY A 386 19.83 -6.79 -3.03
CA GLY A 386 18.43 -6.92 -3.46
C GLY A 386 17.43 -6.99 -2.31
N VAL A 387 17.80 -6.52 -1.11
CA VAL A 387 16.85 -6.35 0.01
C VAL A 387 15.88 -5.20 -0.31
N VAL A 388 16.42 -4.10 -0.83
CA VAL A 388 15.65 -3.00 -1.43
C VAL A 388 15.67 -3.17 -2.94
N ALA A 389 14.50 -3.14 -3.57
CA ALA A 389 14.34 -3.60 -4.95
C ALA A 389 15.17 -2.84 -6.01
N ASN A 390 15.42 -1.55 -5.82
CA ASN A 390 16.13 -0.71 -6.80
C ASN A 390 16.71 0.57 -6.19
N GLN A 391 17.57 1.27 -6.95
CA GLN A 391 18.24 2.49 -6.50
C GLN A 391 17.27 3.66 -6.31
N THR A 392 16.19 3.77 -7.10
CA THR A 392 15.19 4.82 -6.92
C THR A 392 14.47 4.70 -5.59
N LEU A 393 14.01 3.49 -5.25
CA LEU A 393 13.40 3.22 -3.95
C LEU A 393 14.40 3.48 -2.81
N GLY A 394 15.64 2.97 -2.96
CA GLY A 394 16.70 3.22 -1.99
C GLY A 394 17.03 4.70 -1.81
N TYR A 395 17.07 5.48 -2.89
CA TYR A 395 17.31 6.92 -2.84
C TYR A 395 16.26 7.61 -1.98
N PHE A 396 14.97 7.40 -2.27
CA PHE A 396 13.89 8.03 -1.51
C PHE A 396 13.83 7.54 -0.06
N MET A 397 14.08 6.26 0.21
CA MET A 397 14.20 5.75 1.59
C MET A 397 15.28 6.51 2.37
N ALA A 398 16.47 6.68 1.80
CA ALA A 398 17.56 7.42 2.44
C ALA A 398 17.25 8.91 2.60
N ARG A 399 16.65 9.55 1.58
CA ARG A 399 16.18 10.95 1.68
C ARG A 399 15.13 11.12 2.78
N ILE A 400 14.17 10.20 2.90
CA ILE A 400 13.18 10.20 3.98
C ILE A 400 13.88 10.08 5.34
N HIS A 401 14.84 9.17 5.49
CA HIS A 401 15.60 9.03 6.73
C HIS A 401 16.30 10.35 7.11
N LEU A 402 17.06 10.92 6.17
CA LEU A 402 17.79 12.17 6.38
C LEU A 402 16.84 13.33 6.71
N PHE A 403 15.68 13.41 6.06
CA PHE A 403 14.68 14.43 6.36
C PHE A 403 14.10 14.28 7.77
N LEU A 404 13.69 13.07 8.15
CA LEU A 404 13.12 12.80 9.48
C LEU A 404 14.12 13.15 10.59
N VAL A 405 15.39 12.78 10.42
CA VAL A 405 16.46 13.16 11.34
C VAL A 405 16.67 14.68 11.35
N HIS A 406 16.65 15.33 10.19
CA HIS A 406 16.81 16.78 10.07
C HIS A 406 15.72 17.57 10.82
N ILE A 407 14.47 17.09 10.82
CA ILE A 407 13.36 17.74 11.53
C ILE A 407 13.26 17.35 13.01
N GLY A 408 14.21 16.55 13.52
CA GLY A 408 14.36 16.25 14.94
C GLY A 408 13.91 14.86 15.39
N VAL A 409 13.66 13.91 14.49
CA VAL A 409 13.42 12.51 14.86
C VAL A 409 14.74 11.86 15.30
N ASP A 410 14.73 11.17 16.44
CA ASP A 410 15.88 10.40 16.91
C ASP A 410 16.11 9.19 15.98
N ALA A 411 17.27 9.13 15.33
CA ALA A 411 17.66 8.05 14.42
C ALA A 411 17.60 6.65 15.08
N LYS A 412 17.78 6.56 16.41
CA LYS A 412 17.66 5.28 17.14
C LYS A 412 16.22 4.79 17.28
N ARG A 413 15.27 5.72 17.17
CA ARG A 413 13.82 5.49 17.25
C ARG A 413 13.17 5.56 15.87
N LEU A 414 13.95 5.39 14.80
CA LEU A 414 13.51 5.38 13.41
C LEU A 414 13.95 4.08 12.74
N ARG A 415 13.00 3.36 12.13
CA ARG A 415 13.29 2.18 11.31
C ARG A 415 12.49 2.20 10.01
N PHE A 416 12.92 1.41 9.03
CA PHE A 416 12.17 1.18 7.81
C PHE A 416 11.68 -0.26 7.78
N ARG A 417 10.37 -0.48 7.80
CA ARG A 417 9.75 -1.81 7.78
C ARG A 417 9.22 -2.12 6.39
N GLN A 418 9.65 -3.24 5.81
CA GLN A 418 9.12 -3.68 4.52
C GLN A 418 7.72 -4.30 4.70
N HIS A 419 6.80 -4.06 3.78
CA HIS A 419 5.51 -4.73 3.78
C HIS A 419 5.68 -6.24 3.53
N LEU A 420 4.84 -7.05 4.17
CA LEU A 420 4.72 -8.47 3.83
C LEU A 420 3.91 -8.64 2.55
N SER A 421 4.06 -9.79 1.87
CA SER A 421 3.35 -10.06 0.61
C SER A 421 1.83 -9.97 0.68
N ASN A 422 1.25 -10.12 1.87
CA ASN A 422 -0.19 -10.04 2.14
C ASN A 422 -0.63 -8.67 2.70
N GLU A 423 0.32 -7.80 3.04
CA GLU A 423 0.09 -6.42 3.47
C GLU A 423 0.30 -5.44 2.31
N MET A 424 1.15 -5.82 1.35
CA MET A 424 1.33 -5.08 0.11
C MET A 424 -0.03 -4.75 -0.52
N ALA A 425 -0.26 -3.47 -0.75
CA ALA A 425 -1.35 -3.05 -1.61
C ALA A 425 -1.24 -3.80 -2.94
N HIS A 426 -2.38 -4.19 -3.52
CA HIS A 426 -2.44 -5.08 -4.70
C HIS A 426 -1.71 -4.56 -5.94
N TYR A 427 -1.23 -3.32 -5.91
CA TYR A 427 -0.49 -2.63 -6.96
C TYR A 427 1.00 -2.38 -6.66
N ALA A 428 1.46 -2.58 -5.42
CA ALA A 428 2.85 -2.34 -5.03
C ALA A 428 3.74 -3.54 -5.41
N CYS A 429 4.96 -3.28 -5.88
CA CYS A 429 6.01 -4.29 -6.13
C CYS A 429 6.95 -4.43 -4.94
N ASP A 430 7.24 -3.33 -4.25
CA ASP A 430 7.99 -3.26 -2.99
C ASP A 430 7.46 -2.04 -2.22
N CYS A 431 7.40 -2.11 -0.89
CA CYS A 431 6.91 -1.03 -0.05
C CYS A 431 7.62 -1.03 1.30
N TRP A 432 8.10 0.14 1.71
CA TRP A 432 8.82 0.35 2.95
C TRP A 432 8.21 1.52 3.72
N ASP A 433 7.86 1.27 4.98
CA ASP A 433 7.32 2.26 5.89
C ASP A 433 8.43 2.78 6.80
N ALA A 434 8.66 4.10 6.81
CA ALA A 434 9.44 4.74 7.84
C ALA A 434 8.59 4.81 9.12
N GLU A 435 8.97 4.01 10.12
CA GLU A 435 8.28 3.91 11.40
C GLU A 435 9.06 4.64 12.50
N CYS A 436 8.36 5.46 13.28
CA CYS A 436 8.91 6.10 14.47
C CYS A 436 8.45 5.37 15.74
N GLN A 437 9.38 5.13 16.66
CA GLN A 437 9.06 4.59 17.99
C GLN A 437 8.53 5.70 18.89
N THR A 438 7.26 5.60 19.26
CA THR A 438 6.56 6.55 20.13
C THR A 438 6.06 5.88 21.40
N SER A 439 5.38 6.63 22.28
CA SER A 439 4.66 6.04 23.42
C SER A 439 3.50 5.11 23.04
N TYR A 440 3.13 5.06 21.75
CA TYR A 440 2.13 4.14 21.21
C TYR A 440 2.77 2.91 20.53
N GLY A 441 4.10 2.77 20.63
CA GLY A 441 4.86 1.76 19.88
C GLY A 441 5.38 2.32 18.56
N TRP A 442 5.75 1.42 17.65
CA TRP A 442 6.18 1.76 16.29
C TRP A 442 4.97 2.17 15.47
N ILE A 443 5.01 3.39 14.92
CA ILE A 443 3.95 3.93 14.05
C ILE A 443 4.54 4.35 12.71
N GLU A 444 3.85 4.03 11.62
CA GLU A 444 4.17 4.55 10.30
C GLU A 444 4.06 6.08 10.31
N CYS A 445 5.09 6.75 9.80
CA CYS A 445 5.11 8.20 9.57
C CYS A 445 5.23 8.56 8.09
N VAL A 446 5.89 7.71 7.29
CA VAL A 446 6.03 7.89 5.84
C VAL A 446 6.00 6.52 5.15
N GLY A 447 5.05 6.30 4.24
CA GLY A 447 5.05 5.16 3.33
C GLY A 447 5.88 5.45 2.07
N CYS A 448 6.71 4.50 1.64
CA CYS A 448 7.49 4.57 0.41
C CYS A 448 7.22 3.34 -0.45
N ALA A 449 6.38 3.49 -1.47
CA ALA A 449 5.84 2.39 -2.27
C ALA A 449 6.27 2.47 -3.74
N ASP A 450 6.64 1.32 -4.32
CA ASP A 450 6.81 1.15 -5.77
C ASP A 450 5.50 0.62 -6.37
N ARG A 451 4.63 1.52 -6.86
CA ARG A 451 3.28 1.20 -7.38
C ARG A 451 3.25 0.70 -8.83
N SER A 452 4.42 0.45 -9.43
CA SER A 452 4.57 0.10 -10.84
C SER A 452 3.79 1.03 -11.79
N CYS A 453 2.88 0.50 -12.61
CA CYS A 453 2.07 1.28 -13.55
C CYS A 453 0.56 1.14 -13.29
N TYR A 454 0.16 0.67 -12.11
CA TYR A 454 -1.25 0.36 -11.83
C TYR A 454 -2.15 1.57 -12.01
N ASP A 455 -1.84 2.70 -11.36
CA ASP A 455 -2.70 3.88 -11.32
C ASP A 455 -2.91 4.48 -12.71
N LEU A 456 -1.83 4.70 -13.47
CA LEU A 456 -1.92 5.20 -14.85
C LEU A 456 -2.70 4.24 -15.75
N ASN A 457 -2.50 2.93 -15.60
CA ASN A 457 -3.24 1.94 -16.38
C ASN A 457 -4.74 1.92 -16.05
N GLN A 458 -5.12 2.05 -14.79
CA GLN A 458 -6.52 2.09 -14.40
C GLN A 458 -7.23 3.33 -14.95
N HIS A 459 -6.62 4.51 -14.79
CA HIS A 459 -7.16 5.75 -15.35
C HIS A 459 -7.21 5.72 -16.87
N SER A 460 -6.19 5.17 -17.53
CA SER A 460 -6.21 4.98 -18.99
C SER A 460 -7.34 4.07 -19.46
N LYS A 461 -7.58 2.95 -18.75
CA LYS A 461 -8.69 2.03 -19.08
C LYS A 461 -10.05 2.67 -18.85
N ALA A 462 -10.22 3.38 -17.74
CA ALA A 462 -11.49 3.99 -17.38
C ALA A 462 -11.88 5.16 -18.30
N THR A 463 -10.90 5.95 -18.74
CA THR A 463 -11.14 7.18 -19.53
C THR A 463 -10.93 7.00 -21.04
N GLY A 464 -10.25 5.93 -21.47
CA GLY A 464 -9.75 5.79 -22.84
C GLY A 464 -8.60 6.74 -23.19
N THR A 465 -8.13 7.56 -22.24
CA THR A 465 -7.02 8.51 -22.45
C THR A 465 -5.69 7.81 -22.28
N ARG A 466 -4.78 7.98 -23.23
CA ARG A 466 -3.45 7.36 -23.19
C ARG A 466 -2.55 8.06 -22.16
N LEU A 467 -2.23 7.42 -21.04
CA LEU A 467 -1.35 7.91 -19.98
C LEU A 467 -0.01 7.16 -20.01
N VAL A 468 0.78 7.41 -21.06
CA VAL A 468 2.08 6.75 -21.29
C VAL A 468 3.14 7.78 -21.64
N ALA A 469 4.39 7.45 -21.37
CA ALA A 469 5.54 8.14 -21.93
C ALA A 469 6.05 7.40 -23.18
N GLU A 470 6.76 8.11 -24.05
CA GLU A 470 7.38 7.56 -25.24
C GLU A 470 8.89 7.75 -25.15
N LYS A 471 9.64 6.68 -25.44
CA LYS A 471 11.10 6.69 -25.46
C LYS A 471 11.56 6.39 -26.89
N PRO A 472 12.41 7.22 -27.50
CA PRO A 472 12.99 6.89 -28.79
C PRO A 472 13.81 5.60 -28.67
N LEU A 473 13.70 4.72 -29.66
CA LEU A 473 14.57 3.56 -29.76
C LEU A 473 15.94 4.00 -30.27
N ASP A 474 17.00 3.33 -29.80
CA ASP A 474 18.37 3.59 -30.27
C ASP A 474 18.47 3.40 -31.80
N GLU A 475 17.79 2.37 -32.31
CA GLU A 475 17.66 2.09 -33.74
C GLU A 475 16.19 1.79 -34.10
N PRO A 476 15.67 2.30 -35.24
CA PRO A 476 14.32 1.98 -35.70
C PRO A 476 14.15 0.47 -35.94
N LYS A 477 13.21 -0.15 -35.22
CA LYS A 477 12.87 -1.56 -35.43
C LYS A 477 11.84 -1.70 -36.57
N THR A 478 12.25 -2.32 -37.67
CA THR A 478 11.33 -2.71 -38.75
C THR A 478 10.74 -4.08 -38.43
N VAL A 479 9.43 -4.16 -38.25
CA VAL A 479 8.71 -5.43 -38.02
C VAL A 479 7.86 -5.72 -39.25
N GLN A 480 8.04 -6.90 -39.85
CA GLN A 480 7.12 -7.36 -40.89
C GLN A 480 5.83 -7.85 -40.23
N VAL A 481 4.73 -7.18 -40.53
CA VAL A 481 3.40 -7.54 -40.04
C VAL A 481 2.53 -7.92 -41.25
N CYS A 482 2.00 -9.13 -41.24
CA CYS A 482 0.95 -9.54 -42.17
C CYS A 482 -0.39 -9.42 -41.42
N GLU A 483 -1.21 -8.44 -41.79
CA GLU A 483 -2.53 -8.24 -41.21
C GLU A 483 -3.60 -8.48 -42.28
N CYS A 484 -4.69 -9.13 -41.89
CA CYS A 484 -5.88 -9.22 -42.74
C CYS A 484 -6.56 -7.84 -42.78
N ILE A 485 -6.68 -7.24 -43.96
CA ILE A 485 -7.39 -5.97 -44.15
C ILE A 485 -8.75 -6.24 -44.79
N PRO A 486 -9.81 -6.47 -43.98
CA PRO A 486 -11.13 -6.73 -44.51
C PRO A 486 -11.73 -5.50 -45.20
N ASN A 487 -12.36 -5.68 -46.36
CA ASN A 487 -13.15 -4.63 -47.00
C ASN A 487 -14.45 -4.40 -46.21
N LYS A 488 -14.40 -3.47 -45.26
CA LYS A 488 -15.50 -3.18 -44.34
C LYS A 488 -16.79 -2.77 -45.05
N GLY A 489 -16.70 -2.10 -46.21
CA GLY A 489 -17.86 -1.65 -46.98
C GLY A 489 -18.65 -2.81 -47.57
N GLU A 490 -17.96 -3.78 -48.16
CA GLU A 490 -18.60 -4.97 -48.73
C GLU A 490 -19.08 -5.94 -47.65
N LEU A 491 -18.29 -6.15 -46.58
CA LEU A 491 -18.71 -6.97 -45.45
C LEU A 491 -19.94 -6.38 -44.74
N GLY A 492 -20.01 -5.06 -44.58
CA GLY A 492 -21.16 -4.39 -44.00
C GLY A 492 -22.44 -4.53 -44.84
N LYS A 493 -22.33 -4.51 -46.17
CA LYS A 493 -23.47 -4.72 -47.08
C LYS A 493 -24.01 -6.15 -47.02
N VAL A 494 -23.12 -7.14 -46.98
CA VAL A 494 -23.47 -8.57 -47.06
C VAL A 494 -23.90 -9.11 -45.69
N PHE A 495 -23.13 -8.87 -44.65
CA PHE A 495 -23.31 -9.49 -43.33
C PHE A 495 -24.01 -8.59 -42.30
N ARG A 496 -24.27 -7.33 -42.63
CA ARG A 496 -25.04 -6.35 -41.82
C ARG A 496 -24.65 -6.37 -40.34
N GLY A 497 -25.52 -6.87 -39.46
CA GLY A 497 -25.30 -6.93 -38.01
C GLY A 497 -24.13 -7.80 -37.58
N GLU A 498 -23.81 -8.83 -38.37
CA GLU A 498 -22.72 -9.79 -38.08
C GLU A 498 -21.35 -9.29 -38.59
N ALA A 499 -21.34 -8.28 -39.47
CA ALA A 499 -20.12 -7.73 -40.05
C ALA A 499 -19.14 -7.25 -38.97
N LYS A 500 -19.65 -6.71 -37.86
CA LYS A 500 -18.81 -6.23 -36.74
C LYS A 500 -18.05 -7.38 -36.09
N THR A 501 -18.72 -8.50 -35.84
CA THR A 501 -18.12 -9.72 -35.24
C THR A 501 -17.09 -10.34 -36.18
N ILE A 502 -17.41 -10.43 -37.47
CA ILE A 502 -16.51 -10.98 -38.49
C ILE A 502 -15.24 -10.12 -38.63
N ILE A 503 -15.39 -8.79 -38.70
CA ILE A 503 -14.24 -7.87 -38.77
C ILE A 503 -13.36 -8.01 -37.52
N GLN A 504 -13.97 -8.17 -36.35
CA GLN A 504 -13.23 -8.31 -35.09
C GLN A 504 -12.46 -9.63 -35.02
N GLN A 505 -13.05 -10.73 -35.50
CA GLN A 505 -12.39 -12.03 -35.61
C GLN A 505 -11.24 -12.02 -36.64
N LEU A 506 -11.46 -11.45 -37.83
CA LEU A 506 -10.42 -11.33 -38.86
C LEU A 506 -9.24 -10.47 -38.40
N SER A 507 -9.49 -9.49 -37.53
CA SER A 507 -8.45 -8.61 -36.96
C SER A 507 -7.67 -9.26 -35.83
N SER A 508 -8.14 -10.37 -35.25
CA SER A 508 -7.47 -11.10 -34.17
C SER A 508 -6.66 -12.31 -34.63
N LEU A 509 -6.69 -12.64 -35.93
CA LEU A 509 -5.95 -13.78 -36.47
C LEU A 509 -4.43 -13.55 -36.39
N THR A 510 -3.72 -14.58 -36.00
CA THR A 510 -2.26 -14.63 -36.02
C THR A 510 -1.73 -14.75 -37.45
N LEU A 511 -0.42 -14.57 -37.62
CA LEU A 511 0.26 -14.63 -38.92
C LEU A 511 0.07 -16.01 -39.59
N ASP A 512 0.19 -17.08 -38.81
CA ASP A 512 0.03 -18.45 -39.30
C ASP A 512 -1.43 -18.74 -39.67
N GLU A 513 -2.39 -18.29 -38.85
CA GLU A 513 -3.82 -18.42 -39.13
C GLU A 513 -4.24 -17.61 -40.36
N CYS A 514 -3.67 -16.41 -40.54
CA CYS A 514 -3.85 -15.61 -41.74
C CYS A 514 -3.34 -16.35 -42.99
N HIS A 515 -2.18 -17.01 -42.91
CA HIS A 515 -1.64 -17.79 -44.01
C HIS A 515 -2.48 -19.03 -44.33
N CYS A 516 -2.95 -19.76 -43.31
CA CYS A 516 -3.86 -20.88 -43.47
C CYS A 516 -5.18 -20.43 -44.12
N LEU A 517 -5.81 -19.37 -43.61
CA LEU A 517 -7.06 -18.84 -44.15
C LEU A 517 -6.90 -18.35 -45.60
N ASN A 518 -5.78 -17.70 -45.95
CA ASN A 518 -5.49 -17.31 -47.33
C ASN A 518 -5.39 -18.53 -48.26
N ASN A 519 -4.71 -19.57 -47.81
CA ASN A 519 -4.52 -20.80 -48.58
C ASN A 519 -5.85 -21.55 -48.74
N GLU A 520 -6.68 -21.61 -47.71
CA GLU A 520 -8.04 -22.16 -47.79
C GLU A 520 -8.89 -21.35 -48.78
N LEU A 521 -9.01 -20.02 -48.60
CA LEU A 521 -9.79 -19.17 -49.50
C LEU A 521 -9.36 -19.26 -50.98
N LYS A 522 -8.06 -19.46 -51.24
CA LYS A 522 -7.54 -19.66 -52.60
C LYS A 522 -7.82 -21.04 -53.18
N ASN A 523 -7.83 -22.08 -52.35
CA ASN A 523 -7.96 -23.46 -52.80
C ASN A 523 -9.43 -23.93 -52.85
N THR A 524 -10.27 -23.49 -51.92
CA THR A 524 -11.67 -23.92 -51.79
C THR A 524 -12.68 -22.84 -52.14
N GLY A 525 -12.29 -21.56 -52.10
CA GLY A 525 -13.19 -20.43 -52.38
C GLY A 525 -14.30 -20.22 -51.34
N GLN A 526 -14.20 -20.88 -50.18
CA GLN A 526 -15.11 -20.74 -49.04
C GLN A 526 -14.39 -20.12 -47.85
#